data_AF-U1X4G0-F1
#
_entry.id   AF-U1X4G0-F1
#
_cell.length_a   1.000
_cell.length_b   1.000
_cell.length_c   1.000
_cell.angle_alpha   90.00
_cell.angle_beta   90.00
_cell.angle_gamma   90.00
#
_symmetry.space_group_name_H-M   'P 1'
#
loop_
_entity.id
_entity.type
_entity.pdbx_description
1 polymer ?
#
loop_
_entity_poly.entity_id
_entity_poly.type
_entity_poly.pdbx_seq_one_letter_code
_entity_poly.pdbx_strand_id
1 'polypeptide(L)'
;MDCALFLVSNLDNETLKRRIYNIVCETVEDKVTSYEGFSRLSCKYFVLDIETEDIISIDFLREEYGMNINAEIGIQLFGKSFEEGLEVLFKIFGNILMDFNPDMVFVENGTDQLFRKENATVIINTKLDQFQKKYLSSKIINLLRFPYIFQELSN
;
A
#
# COMPACT_ATOMS: atom_id res chain seq x y z
N MET A 1 -1.68 -13.66 0.67
CA MET A 1 -2.43 -12.73 -0.20
C MET A 1 -1.41 -11.81 -0.80
N ASP A 2 -1.42 -11.71 -2.12
CA ASP A 2 -0.46 -10.88 -2.86
C ASP A 2 -1.15 -9.59 -3.26
N CYS A 3 -0.55 -8.47 -2.86
CA CYS A 3 -1.07 -7.14 -3.09
C CYS A 3 0.05 -6.25 -3.63
N ALA A 4 -0.32 -5.10 -4.20
CA ALA A 4 0.63 -4.06 -4.56
C ALA A 4 0.11 -2.69 -4.13
N LEU A 5 1.01 -1.84 -3.64
CA LEU A 5 0.75 -0.42 -3.43
C LEU A 5 1.60 0.38 -4.41
N PHE A 6 0.96 1.05 -5.36
CA PHE A 6 1.62 1.97 -6.27
C PHE A 6 1.58 3.38 -5.70
N LEU A 7 2.68 4.11 -5.79
CA LEU A 7 2.82 5.46 -5.25
C LEU A 7 3.22 6.45 -6.34
N VAL A 8 2.74 7.70 -6.15
CA VAL A 8 3.30 8.90 -6.75
C VAL A 8 3.96 9.70 -5.64
N SER A 9 5.29 9.64 -5.57
CA SER A 9 6.10 10.32 -4.56
C SER A 9 6.95 11.43 -5.17
N ASN A 10 7.15 12.53 -4.44
CA ASN A 10 8.12 13.56 -4.83
C ASN A 10 9.49 13.37 -4.16
N LEU A 11 9.67 12.29 -3.40
CA LEU A 11 10.92 11.96 -2.72
C LEU A 11 11.86 11.23 -3.69
N ASP A 12 13.17 11.41 -3.52
CA ASP A 12 14.16 10.57 -4.18
C ASP A 12 14.10 9.11 -3.69
N ASN A 13 14.56 8.17 -4.51
CA ASN A 13 14.46 6.72 -4.28
C ASN A 13 14.98 6.31 -2.89
N GLU A 14 16.17 6.79 -2.51
CA GLU A 14 16.80 6.44 -1.24
C GLU A 14 16.04 7.01 -0.05
N THR A 15 15.57 8.25 -0.15
CA THR A 15 14.74 8.86 0.89
C THR A 15 13.40 8.16 1.01
N LEU A 16 12.73 7.81 -0.09
CA LEU A 16 11.46 7.08 -0.08
C LEU A 16 11.60 5.72 0.62
N LYS A 17 12.58 4.90 0.21
CA LYS A 17 12.83 3.58 0.81
C LYS A 17 13.13 3.68 2.30
N ARG A 18 13.99 4.63 2.70
CA ARG A 18 14.32 4.87 4.11
C ARG A 18 13.11 5.33 4.94
N ARG A 19 12.25 6.19 4.39
CA ARG A 19 11.02 6.65 5.05
C ARG A 19 10.05 5.50 5.27
N ILE A 20 9.80 4.69 4.25
CA ILE A 20 8.96 3.50 4.35
C ILE A 20 9.52 2.53 5.39
N TYR A 21 10.84 2.26 5.37
CA TYR A 21 11.48 1.42 6.37
C TYR A 21 11.24 1.91 7.81
N ASN A 22 11.45 3.21 8.07
CA ASN A 22 11.23 3.78 9.39
C ASN A 22 9.77 3.64 9.83
N ILE A 23 8.81 3.94 8.94
CA ILE A 23 7.38 3.77 9.21
C ILE A 23 7.05 2.31 9.54
N VAL A 24 7.61 1.35 8.81
CA VAL A 24 7.40 -0.08 9.08
C VAL A 24 7.99 -0.46 10.44
N CYS A 25 9.22 -0.05 10.76
CA CYS A 25 9.84 -0.29 12.06
C CYS A 25 9.06 0.32 13.24
N GLU A 26 8.47 1.50 13.06
CA GLU A 26 7.67 2.16 14.10
C GLU A 26 6.29 1.51 14.26
N THR A 27 5.73 0.94 13.19
CA THR A 27 4.37 0.37 13.19
C THR A 27 4.37 -1.11 13.60
N VAL A 28 5.42 -1.85 13.26
CA VAL A 28 5.57 -3.27 13.60
C VAL A 28 6.13 -3.37 15.02
N GLU A 29 5.33 -3.89 15.96
CA GLU A 29 5.72 -4.09 17.38
C GLU A 29 6.76 -5.23 17.58
N ASP A 30 7.42 -5.68 16.51
CA ASP A 30 8.33 -6.82 16.47
C ASP A 30 9.52 -6.51 15.54
N LYS A 31 10.48 -7.42 15.45
CA LYS A 31 11.65 -7.27 14.59
C LYS A 31 11.25 -7.16 13.13
N VAL A 32 11.69 -6.07 12.50
CA VAL A 32 11.73 -5.90 11.04
C VAL A 32 13.14 -6.19 10.55
N THR A 33 13.26 -7.03 9.53
CA THR A 33 14.54 -7.30 8.86
C THR A 33 14.52 -6.61 7.51
N SER A 34 15.55 -5.81 7.23
CA SER A 34 15.75 -5.17 5.92
C SER A 34 16.85 -5.87 5.14
N TYR A 35 16.72 -5.81 3.82
CA TYR A 35 17.66 -6.36 2.84
C TYR A 35 17.87 -5.32 1.73
N GLU A 36 18.96 -5.43 0.98
CA GLU A 36 19.15 -4.72 -0.31
C GLU A 36 18.88 -3.21 -0.24
N GLY A 37 19.45 -2.53 0.76
CA GLY A 37 19.28 -1.07 0.89
C GLY A 37 17.82 -0.67 1.16
N PHE A 38 17.10 -1.46 1.98
CA PHE A 38 15.68 -1.28 2.29
C PHE A 38 14.71 -1.60 1.14
N SER A 39 15.20 -2.15 0.02
CA SER A 39 14.35 -2.58 -1.10
C SER A 39 13.51 -3.81 -0.76
N ARG A 40 13.91 -4.60 0.25
CA ARG A 40 13.07 -5.68 0.79
C ARG A 40 13.00 -5.62 2.30
N LEU A 41 11.78 -5.69 2.84
CA LEU A 41 11.50 -5.70 4.27
C LEU A 41 10.71 -6.96 4.64
N SER A 42 11.04 -7.59 5.76
CA SER A 42 10.31 -8.77 6.26
C SER A 42 10.03 -8.65 7.75
N CYS A 43 8.82 -9.03 8.14
CA CYS A 43 8.42 -9.18 9.53
C CYS A 43 7.53 -10.43 9.69
N LYS A 44 6.98 -10.67 10.88
CA LYS A 44 6.12 -11.83 11.14
C LYS A 44 4.76 -11.84 10.41
N TYR A 45 4.39 -10.72 9.78
CA TYR A 45 3.09 -10.54 9.12
C TYR A 45 3.17 -10.60 7.60
N PHE A 46 4.24 -10.07 7.02
CA PHE A 46 4.38 -9.90 5.58
C PHE A 46 5.84 -9.74 5.15
N VAL A 47 6.04 -9.84 3.83
CA VAL A 47 7.20 -9.31 3.10
C VAL A 47 6.74 -8.12 2.27
N LEU A 48 7.58 -7.08 2.21
CA LEU A 48 7.45 -5.94 1.31
C LEU A 48 8.66 -5.90 0.38
N ASP A 49 8.41 -5.68 -0.90
CA ASP A 49 9.42 -5.44 -1.94
C ASP A 49 9.16 -4.04 -2.54
N ILE A 50 10.12 -3.14 -2.44
CA ILE A 50 10.02 -1.73 -2.85
C ILE A 50 10.85 -1.51 -4.11
N GLU A 51 10.17 -1.35 -5.24
CA GLU A 51 10.76 -1.07 -6.55
C GLU A 51 10.53 0.40 -6.93
N THR A 52 11.59 1.09 -7.38
CA THR A 52 11.58 2.52 -7.71
C THR A 52 12.24 2.85 -9.04
N GLU A 53 12.88 1.86 -9.69
CA GLU A 53 13.65 2.06 -10.91
C GLU A 53 13.08 1.21 -12.05
N ASP A 54 12.88 -0.08 -11.81
CA ASP A 54 12.47 -1.05 -12.83
C ASP A 54 11.03 -1.55 -12.61
N ILE A 55 10.10 -0.61 -12.41
CA ILE A 55 8.67 -0.94 -12.22
C ILE A 55 8.12 -1.55 -13.52
N ILE A 56 7.74 -2.83 -13.44
CA ILE A 56 7.25 -3.59 -14.58
C ILE A 56 5.92 -3.00 -15.06
N SER A 57 5.79 -2.83 -16.38
CA SER A 57 4.56 -2.33 -17.01
C SER A 57 4.13 -0.92 -16.55
N ILE A 58 5.08 -0.06 -16.17
CA ILE A 58 4.78 1.30 -15.69
C ILE A 58 3.94 2.13 -16.65
N ASP A 59 4.12 1.98 -17.97
CA ASP A 59 3.32 2.72 -18.96
C ASP A 59 1.86 2.27 -18.93
N PHE A 60 1.59 0.98 -18.77
CA PHE A 60 0.25 0.45 -18.60
C PHE A 60 -0.37 0.93 -17.29
N LEU A 61 0.36 0.88 -16.17
CA LEU A 61 -0.13 1.35 -14.87
C LEU A 61 -0.47 2.86 -14.89
N ARG A 62 0.33 3.64 -15.62
CA ARG A 62 0.09 5.08 -15.84
C ARG A 62 -1.18 5.34 -16.64
N GLU A 63 -1.45 4.53 -17.65
CA GLU A 63 -2.67 4.62 -18.44
C GLU A 63 -3.89 4.18 -17.63
N GLU A 64 -3.82 3.00 -17.02
CA GLU A 64 -4.90 2.37 -16.25
C GLU A 64 -5.35 3.26 -15.09
N TYR A 65 -4.37 3.75 -14.31
CA TYR A 65 -4.70 4.59 -13.16
C TYR A 65 -4.67 6.09 -13.50
N GLY A 66 -4.19 6.53 -14.65
CA GLY A 66 -4.04 7.97 -14.92
C GLY A 66 -3.12 8.67 -13.90
N MET A 67 -2.13 7.95 -13.34
CA MET A 67 -1.21 8.44 -12.32
C MET A 67 0.24 8.28 -12.76
N ASN A 68 1.08 9.27 -12.48
CA ASN A 68 2.52 9.21 -12.74
C ASN A 68 3.27 8.37 -11.70
N ILE A 69 2.93 7.08 -11.63
CA ILE A 69 3.53 6.12 -10.69
C ILE A 69 5.05 6.14 -10.84
N ASN A 70 5.73 6.11 -9.70
CA ASN A 70 7.18 6.06 -9.60
C ASN A 70 7.72 5.21 -8.45
N ALA A 71 6.85 4.52 -7.71
CA ALA A 71 7.24 3.43 -6.82
C ALA A 71 6.16 2.35 -6.77
N GLU A 72 6.57 1.10 -6.67
CA GLU A 72 5.74 -0.06 -6.40
C GLU A 72 6.19 -0.69 -5.08
N ILE A 73 5.24 -1.02 -4.22
CA ILE A 73 5.46 -1.86 -3.04
C ILE A 73 4.68 -3.16 -3.24
N GLY A 74 5.38 -4.22 -3.65
CA GLY A 74 4.86 -5.57 -3.66
C GLY A 74 4.71 -6.09 -2.23
N ILE A 75 3.55 -6.66 -1.89
CA ILE A 75 3.20 -7.06 -0.54
C ILE A 75 2.74 -8.51 -0.54
N GLN A 76 3.41 -9.35 0.25
CA GLN A 76 2.99 -10.72 0.50
C GLN A 76 2.53 -10.87 1.96
N LEU A 77 1.22 -10.93 2.20
CA LEU A 77 0.63 -11.17 3.51
C LEU A 77 0.58 -12.66 3.86
N PHE A 78 1.04 -13.02 5.06
CA PHE A 78 1.11 -14.40 5.53
C PHE A 78 -0.25 -14.89 6.06
N GLY A 79 -0.71 -16.06 5.58
CA GLY A 79 -2.06 -16.55 5.90
C GLY A 79 -2.32 -16.85 7.38
N LYS A 80 -1.30 -17.22 8.17
CA LYS A 80 -1.45 -17.52 9.60
C LYS A 80 -1.69 -16.28 10.48
N SER A 81 -1.37 -15.10 9.96
CA SER A 81 -1.44 -13.82 10.66
C SER A 81 -2.11 -12.76 9.78
N PHE A 82 -3.06 -13.20 8.95
CA PHE A 82 -3.67 -12.39 7.90
C PHE A 82 -4.41 -11.16 8.46
N GLU A 83 -5.28 -11.37 9.45
CA GLU A 83 -6.09 -10.27 10.01
C GLU A 83 -5.21 -9.24 10.72
N GLU A 84 -4.27 -9.68 11.56
CA GLU A 84 -3.33 -8.78 12.23
C GLU A 84 -2.38 -8.09 11.25
N GLY A 85 -1.91 -8.84 10.24
CA GLY A 85 -1.03 -8.32 9.21
C GLY A 85 -1.69 -7.24 8.37
N LEU A 86 -2.98 -7.41 8.04
CA LEU A 86 -3.76 -6.40 7.35
C LEU A 86 -3.97 -5.15 8.21
N GLU A 87 -4.26 -5.30 9.50
CA GLU A 87 -4.34 -4.16 10.44
C GLU A 87 -3.02 -3.37 10.50
N VAL A 88 -1.88 -4.07 10.59
CA VAL A 88 -0.56 -3.44 10.59
C VAL A 88 -0.28 -2.75 9.25
N LEU A 89 -0.62 -3.38 8.14
CA LEU A 89 -0.41 -2.82 6.80
C LEU A 89 -1.22 -1.52 6.60
N PHE A 90 -2.49 -1.49 6.99
CA PHE A 90 -3.30 -0.27 6.90
C PHE A 90 -2.83 0.84 7.84
N LYS A 91 -2.26 0.51 9.00
CA LYS A 91 -1.57 1.50 9.85
C LYS A 91 -0.33 2.06 9.17
N ILE A 92 0.46 1.23 8.48
CA ILE A 92 1.61 1.66 7.68
C ILE A 92 1.16 2.64 6.59
N PHE A 93 0.10 2.31 5.85
CA PHE A 93 -0.46 3.20 4.82
C PHE A 93 -0.93 4.52 5.40
N GLY A 94 -1.63 4.51 6.53
CA GLY A 94 -2.04 5.73 7.23
C GLY A 94 -0.85 6.57 7.70
N ASN A 95 0.23 5.94 8.15
CA ASN A 95 1.46 6.64 8.53
C ASN A 95 2.19 7.22 7.30
N ILE A 96 2.20 6.52 6.16
CA ILE A 96 2.70 7.04 4.87
C ILE A 96 1.91 8.29 4.45
N LEU A 97 0.58 8.23 4.49
CA LEU A 97 -0.30 9.37 4.16
C LEU A 97 -0.01 10.59 5.04
N MET A 98 0.36 10.36 6.31
CA MET A 98 0.59 11.42 7.28
C MET A 98 2.02 11.98 7.26
N ASP A 99 3.02 11.18 6.87
CA ASP A 99 4.42 11.61 6.81
C ASP A 99 4.73 12.38 5.53
N PHE A 100 4.29 11.89 4.36
CA PHE A 100 4.59 12.53 3.07
C PHE A 100 3.44 12.56 2.06
N ASN A 101 2.24 12.08 2.43
CA ASN A 101 0.98 12.24 1.69
C ASN A 101 1.05 11.97 0.17
N PRO A 102 1.63 10.85 -0.30
CA PRO A 102 1.71 10.54 -1.72
C PRO A 102 0.31 10.26 -2.27
N ASP A 103 0.09 10.38 -3.58
CA ASP A 103 -1.04 9.69 -4.22
C ASP A 103 -0.72 8.20 -4.30
N MET A 104 -1.74 7.34 -4.18
CA MET A 104 -1.51 5.90 -4.13
C MET A 104 -2.69 5.07 -4.64
N VAL A 105 -2.40 3.88 -5.14
CA VAL A 105 -3.39 2.86 -5.53
C VAL A 105 -3.01 1.55 -4.86
N PHE A 106 -3.94 0.96 -4.10
CA PHE A 106 -3.76 -0.34 -3.48
C PHE A 106 -4.60 -1.38 -4.19
N VAL A 107 -3.95 -2.43 -4.69
CA VAL A 107 -4.58 -3.49 -5.47
C VAL A 107 -4.33 -4.87 -4.86
N GLU A 108 -5.29 -5.76 -5.05
CA GLU A 108 -5.18 -7.19 -4.83
C GLU A 108 -5.07 -7.92 -6.18
N ASN A 109 -4.33 -9.04 -6.23
CA ASN A 109 -4.24 -9.89 -7.43
C ASN A 109 -3.82 -9.14 -8.71
N GLY A 110 -3.04 -8.06 -8.55
CA GLY A 110 -2.48 -7.24 -9.62
C GLY A 110 -3.44 -6.22 -10.26
N THR A 111 -4.76 -6.39 -10.17
CA THR A 111 -5.74 -5.51 -10.86
C THR A 111 -6.95 -5.11 -10.03
N ASP A 112 -7.27 -5.83 -8.95
CA ASP A 112 -8.46 -5.53 -8.15
C ASP A 112 -8.18 -4.31 -7.26
N GLN A 113 -8.57 -3.12 -7.73
CA GLN A 113 -8.42 -1.88 -6.97
C GLN A 113 -9.27 -1.91 -5.69
N LEU A 114 -8.60 -1.93 -4.54
CA LEU A 114 -9.26 -1.92 -3.23
C LEU A 114 -9.53 -0.49 -2.76
N PHE A 115 -8.52 0.36 -2.88
CA PHE A 115 -8.67 1.80 -2.71
C PHE A 115 -7.65 2.57 -3.53
N ARG A 116 -7.97 3.83 -3.75
CA ARG A 116 -7.11 4.82 -4.39
C ARG A 116 -7.14 6.09 -3.56
N LYS A 117 -6.02 6.78 -3.42
CA LYS A 117 -5.98 8.13 -2.87
C LYS A 117 -5.52 9.07 -3.95
N GLU A 118 -6.29 10.14 -4.11
CA GLU A 118 -5.96 11.26 -4.99
C GLU A 118 -6.12 12.56 -4.21
N ASN A 119 -5.11 13.42 -4.28
CA ASN A 119 -5.13 14.74 -3.67
C ASN A 119 -5.40 14.68 -2.15
N ALA A 120 -6.64 14.97 -1.72
CA ALA A 120 -7.05 15.07 -0.33
C ALA A 120 -8.11 14.03 0.08
N THR A 121 -8.39 13.04 -0.78
CA THR A 121 -9.45 12.05 -0.53
C THR A 121 -8.98 10.64 -0.85
N VAL A 122 -9.24 9.72 0.07
CA VAL A 122 -9.19 8.28 -0.19
C VAL A 122 -10.55 7.82 -0.76
N ILE A 123 -10.53 7.07 -1.84
CA ILE A 123 -11.69 6.47 -2.49
C ILE A 123 -11.60 4.97 -2.25
N ILE A 124 -12.52 4.44 -1.45
CA ILE A 124 -12.68 3.00 -1.22
C ILE A 124 -13.57 2.43 -2.32
N ASN A 125 -13.10 1.40 -3.03
CA ASN A 125 -13.86 0.82 -4.13
C ASN A 125 -15.15 0.16 -3.60
N THR A 126 -16.27 0.37 -4.29
CA THR A 126 -17.52 -0.34 -4.00
C THR A 126 -17.65 -1.66 -4.74
N LYS A 127 -16.89 -1.85 -5.83
CA LYS A 127 -16.86 -3.07 -6.65
C LYS A 127 -15.92 -4.11 -6.04
N LEU A 128 -16.26 -4.52 -4.81
CA LEU A 128 -15.53 -5.53 -4.04
C LEU A 128 -16.30 -6.84 -4.00
N ASP A 129 -15.58 -7.97 -4.03
CA ASP A 129 -16.16 -9.28 -3.81
C ASP A 129 -16.58 -9.49 -2.34
N GLN A 130 -17.18 -10.65 -2.04
CA GLN A 130 -17.66 -10.94 -0.68
C GLN A 130 -16.53 -11.07 0.36
N PHE A 131 -15.35 -11.54 -0.06
CA PHE A 131 -14.19 -11.70 0.81
C PHE A 131 -13.55 -10.34 1.13
N GLN A 132 -13.35 -9.51 0.11
CA GLN A 132 -12.86 -8.15 0.20
C GLN A 132 -13.73 -7.27 1.09
N LYS A 133 -15.06 -7.33 0.92
CA LYS A 133 -16.01 -6.61 1.79
C LYS A 133 -15.91 -7.02 3.26
N LYS A 134 -15.54 -8.28 3.53
CA LYS A 134 -15.41 -8.78 4.89
C LYS A 134 -14.16 -8.23 5.57
N TYR A 135 -13.02 -8.22 4.90
CA TYR A 135 -11.77 -7.76 5.50
C TYR A 135 -11.60 -6.23 5.43
N LEU A 136 -12.09 -5.54 4.40
CA LEU A 136 -12.12 -4.06 4.30
C LEU A 136 -13.27 -3.45 5.09
N SER A 137 -13.36 -3.80 6.37
CA SER A 137 -14.33 -3.19 7.28
C SER A 137 -14.01 -1.71 7.53
N SER A 138 -15.00 -0.95 8.01
CA SER A 138 -14.78 0.45 8.44
C SER A 138 -13.69 0.57 9.50
N LYS A 139 -13.50 -0.46 10.35
CA LYS A 139 -12.40 -0.50 11.33
C LYS A 139 -11.04 -0.45 10.64
N ILE A 140 -10.84 -1.26 9.58
CA ILE A 140 -9.60 -1.30 8.80
C ILE A 140 -9.41 0.01 8.04
N ILE A 141 -10.44 0.50 7.35
CA ILE A 141 -10.38 1.73 6.57
C ILE A 141 -10.00 2.93 7.46
N ASN A 142 -10.55 3.01 8.67
CA ASN A 142 -10.24 4.08 9.63
C ASN A 142 -8.76 4.13 10.04
N LEU A 143 -8.00 3.04 9.88
CA LEU A 143 -6.55 3.02 10.17
C LEU A 143 -5.74 3.86 9.17
N LEU A 144 -6.30 4.17 7.99
CA LEU A 144 -5.69 5.11 7.04
C LEU A 144 -5.62 6.53 7.61
N ARG A 145 -6.44 6.87 8.62
CA ARG A 145 -6.45 8.18 9.28
C ARG A 145 -6.58 9.36 8.32
N PHE A 146 -7.30 9.15 7.22
CA PHE A 146 -7.49 10.13 6.16
C PHE A 146 -8.97 10.17 5.75
N PRO A 147 -9.50 11.33 5.31
CA PRO A 147 -10.87 11.40 4.81
C PRO A 147 -11.08 10.41 3.67
N TYR A 148 -12.19 9.67 3.71
CA TYR A 148 -12.52 8.71 2.68
C TYR A 148 -13.98 8.77 2.24
N ILE A 149 -14.22 8.38 0.99
CA ILE A 149 -15.53 8.18 0.38
C ILE A 149 -15.62 6.78 -0.22
N PHE A 150 -16.83 6.33 -0.51
CA PHE A 150 -17.07 5.10 -1.26
C PHE A 150 -17.52 5.46 -2.67
N GLN A 151 -16.82 4.93 -3.68
CA GLN A 151 -17.15 5.12 -5.09
C GLN A 151 -16.71 3.89 -5.87
N GLU A 152 -17.38 3.61 -6.99
CA GLU A 152 -16.89 2.61 -7.93
C GLU A 152 -15.63 3.14 -8.63
N LEU A 153 -14.55 2.36 -8.58
CA LEU A 153 -13.34 2.58 -9.36
C LEU A 153 -13.37 1.70 -10.61
N SER A 154 -12.74 2.16 -11.70
CA SER A 154 -12.46 1.31 -12.87
C SER A 154 -11.57 0.14 -12.46
N ASN A 155 -11.58 -0.95 -13.23
CA ASN A 155 -10.57 -2.01 -13.11
C ASN A 155 -9.54 -1.79 -14.19
#